data_AF-A0A958GAW2-F1
#
_entry.id   AF-A0A958GAW2-F1
#
_cell.length_a   1.000
_cell.length_b   1.000
_cell.length_c   1.000
_cell.angle_alpha   90.00
_cell.angle_beta   90.00
_cell.angle_gamma   90.00
#
_symmetry.space_group_name_H-M   'P 1'
#
loop_
_entity.id
_entity.type
_entity.pdbx_description
1 polymer ?
#
loop_
_entity_poly.entity_id
_entity_poly.type
_entity_poly.pdbx_seq_one_letter_code
_entity_poly.pdbx_strand_id
1 'polypeptide(L)'
;MEQNDTKQQHYESVYRADRWAKRFITAGGYGIIVSILAILLFLVYQSLPLGQNASLKHLLSYPVTDTGNQVLLTGSDSYMEIFYTLDQAGRLNFYHISDGSLVLAEKLPLGEGEKLLSAARGSLGRDVFAAGSDSGRVITAEISMTAVFSDSGRVIVPSL
;
A
#
# COMPACT_ATOMS: atom_id res chain seq x y z
N MET A 1 77.21 -16.12 -21.75
CA MET A 1 76.88 -15.01 -20.83
C MET A 1 75.47 -14.43 -21.09
N GLU A 2 74.85 -14.69 -22.24
CA GLU A 2 73.56 -14.11 -22.67
C GLU A 2 72.29 -14.68 -21.99
N GLN A 3 72.34 -15.88 -21.39
CA GLN A 3 71.15 -16.52 -20.79
C GLN A 3 70.80 -16.06 -19.37
N ASN A 4 71.68 -15.31 -18.68
CA ASN A 4 71.42 -14.84 -17.32
C ASN A 4 70.59 -13.54 -17.27
N ASP A 5 70.69 -12.68 -18.30
CA ASP A 5 69.97 -11.41 -18.35
C ASP A 5 68.45 -11.60 -18.56
N THR A 6 68.04 -12.59 -19.35
CA THR A 6 66.61 -12.85 -19.62
C THR A 6 65.86 -13.38 -18.40
N LYS A 7 66.54 -14.13 -17.51
CA LYS A 7 65.96 -14.59 -16.25
C LYS A 7 65.79 -13.44 -15.25
N GLN A 8 66.80 -12.57 -15.11
CA GLN A 8 66.75 -11.42 -14.19
C GLN A 8 65.65 -10.42 -14.56
N GLN A 9 65.42 -10.18 -15.86
CA GLN A 9 64.34 -9.31 -16.35
C GLN A 9 62.94 -9.80 -15.98
N HIS A 10 62.72 -11.12 -15.88
CA HIS A 10 61.43 -11.69 -15.50
C HIS A 10 61.15 -11.58 -13.98
N TYR A 11 62.18 -11.60 -13.13
CA TYR A 11 62.00 -11.45 -11.68
C TYR A 11 61.60 -10.02 -11.29
N GLU A 12 62.18 -9.01 -11.93
CA GLU A 12 61.89 -7.60 -11.64
C GLU A 12 60.47 -7.17 -12.08
N SER A 13 59.97 -7.71 -13.20
CA SER A 13 58.60 -7.43 -13.67
C SER A 13 57.54 -8.05 -12.75
N VAL A 14 57.77 -9.27 -12.28
CA VAL A 14 56.92 -9.97 -11.31
C VAL A 14 56.92 -9.25 -9.96
N TYR A 15 58.09 -8.79 -9.49
CA TYR A 15 58.18 -8.05 -8.23
C TYR A 15 57.41 -6.71 -8.25
N ARG A 16 57.47 -6.00 -9.37
CA ARG A 16 56.69 -4.76 -9.57
C ARG A 16 55.20 -5.06 -9.64
N ALA A 17 54.81 -6.12 -10.36
CA ALA A 17 53.42 -6.55 -10.45
C ALA A 17 52.84 -6.95 -9.08
N ASP A 18 53.61 -7.68 -8.26
CA ASP A 18 53.22 -8.07 -6.90
C ASP A 18 53.01 -6.85 -5.99
N ARG A 19 53.90 -5.85 -6.08
CA ARG A 19 53.77 -4.61 -5.32
C ARG A 19 52.52 -3.81 -5.70
N TRP A 20 52.17 -3.77 -6.99
CA TRP A 20 50.92 -3.15 -7.45
C TRP A 20 49.70 -3.95 -7.00
N ALA A 21 49.73 -5.27 -7.16
CA ALA A 21 48.66 -6.16 -6.73
C ALA A 21 48.35 -5.99 -5.23
N LYS A 22 49.39 -5.95 -4.38
CA LYS A 22 49.24 -5.69 -2.95
C LYS A 22 48.55 -4.36 -2.66
N ARG A 23 48.92 -3.28 -3.36
CA ARG A 23 48.27 -1.97 -3.20
C ARG A 23 46.81 -1.98 -3.65
N PHE A 24 46.49 -2.63 -4.77
CA PHE A 24 45.12 -2.75 -5.26
C PHE A 24 44.23 -3.59 -4.32
N ILE A 25 44.75 -4.71 -3.81
CA ILE A 25 44.02 -5.57 -2.86
C ILE A 25 43.74 -4.80 -1.57
N THR A 26 44.74 -4.10 -1.01
CA THR A 26 44.55 -3.29 0.20
C THR A 26 43.57 -2.14 -0.03
N ALA A 27 43.69 -1.41 -1.15
CA ALA A 27 42.76 -0.34 -1.50
C ALA A 27 41.33 -0.86 -1.71
N GLY A 28 41.17 -2.03 -2.35
CA GLY A 28 39.88 -2.69 -2.55
C GLY A 28 39.24 -3.13 -1.24
N GLY A 29 40.04 -3.68 -0.30
CA GLY A 29 39.57 -4.01 1.04
C GLY A 29 39.04 -2.81 1.80
N TYR A 30 39.77 -1.70 1.81
CA TYR A 30 39.28 -0.44 2.38
C TYR A 30 38.04 0.10 1.65
N GLY A 31 38.01 -0.03 0.32
CA GLY A 31 36.85 0.33 -0.50
C GLY A 31 35.60 -0.42 -0.07
N ILE A 32 35.68 -1.74 0.11
CA ILE A 32 34.55 -2.56 0.57
C ILE A 32 34.08 -2.14 1.96
N ILE A 33 35.02 -1.89 2.89
CA ILE A 33 34.67 -1.44 4.24
C ILE A 33 33.93 -0.09 4.18
N VAL A 34 34.44 0.86 3.41
CA VAL A 34 33.79 2.17 3.22
C VAL A 34 32.42 2.01 2.56
N SER A 35 32.27 1.13 1.56
CA SER A 35 30.99 0.86 0.92
C SER A 35 29.96 0.26 1.89
N ILE A 36 30.35 -0.72 2.72
CA ILE A 36 29.46 -1.33 3.71
C ILE A 36 29.02 -0.27 4.75
N LEU A 37 29.96 0.56 5.23
CA LEU A 37 29.64 1.65 6.16
C LEU A 37 28.69 2.67 5.53
N ALA A 38 28.92 3.06 4.26
CA ALA A 38 28.05 3.98 3.55
C ALA A 38 26.63 3.42 3.38
N ILE A 39 26.50 2.14 3.01
CA ILE A 39 25.20 1.47 2.92
C ILE A 39 24.53 1.41 4.29
N LEU A 40 25.26 1.08 5.35
CA LEU A 40 24.72 1.03 6.71
C LEU A 40 24.16 2.39 7.13
N LEU A 41 24.92 3.47 6.93
CA LEU A 41 24.47 4.84 7.25
C LEU A 41 23.25 5.23 6.40
N PHE A 42 23.23 4.86 5.12
CA PHE A 42 22.08 5.07 4.24
C PHE A 42 20.83 4.35 4.74
N LEU A 43 20.96 3.08 5.15
CA LEU A 43 19.86 2.30 5.70
C LEU A 43 19.34 2.90 7.01
N VAL A 44 20.23 3.32 7.91
CA VAL A 44 19.85 4.02 9.16
C VAL A 44 19.06 5.28 8.82
N TYR A 45 19.57 6.12 7.91
CA TYR A 45 18.89 7.34 7.47
C TYR A 45 17.48 7.08 6.91
N GLN A 46 17.33 6.07 6.05
CA GLN A 46 16.03 5.68 5.48
C GLN A 46 15.08 5.03 6.49
N SER A 47 15.60 4.43 7.57
CA SER A 47 14.77 3.84 8.62
C SER A 47 14.22 4.86 9.62
N LEU A 48 14.87 6.02 9.80
CA LEU A 48 14.39 7.08 10.70
C LEU A 48 12.92 7.48 10.48
N PRO A 49 12.41 7.66 9.24
CA PRO A 49 11.00 7.97 9.03
C PRO A 49 10.03 6.88 9.49
N LEU A 50 10.44 5.61 9.57
CA LEU A 50 9.56 4.53 10.05
C LEU A 50 9.22 4.67 11.54
N GLY A 51 10.09 5.35 12.31
CA GLY A 51 9.86 5.62 13.73
C GLY A 51 9.08 6.91 14.00
N GLN A 52 8.71 7.68 12.97
CA GLN A 52 7.92 8.89 13.16
C GLN A 52 6.47 8.53 13.48
N ASN A 53 5.85 9.28 14.40
CA ASN A 53 4.45 9.09 14.75
C ASN A 53 3.55 9.32 13.53
N ALA A 54 2.46 8.55 13.45
CA ALA A 54 1.42 8.77 12.45
C ALA A 54 0.80 10.17 12.65
N SER A 55 1.02 11.07 11.69
CA SER A 55 0.35 12.37 11.67
C SER A 55 -0.94 12.24 10.87
N LEU A 56 -2.08 12.35 11.56
CA LEU A 56 -3.39 12.39 10.91
C LEU A 56 -3.65 13.81 10.41
N LYS A 57 -3.60 14.00 9.09
CA LYS A 57 -4.06 15.22 8.44
C LYS A 57 -5.48 15.02 7.95
N HIS A 58 -6.36 15.92 8.32
CA HIS A 58 -7.71 15.96 7.79
C HIS A 58 -7.66 16.49 6.35
N LEU A 59 -7.79 15.59 5.37
CA LEU A 59 -7.70 15.94 3.96
C LEU A 59 -9.02 16.49 3.42
N LEU A 60 -10.13 15.79 3.70
CA LEU A 60 -11.44 16.08 3.11
C LEU A 60 -12.53 15.72 4.12
N SER A 61 -13.64 16.48 4.10
CA SER A 61 -14.88 16.16 4.81
C SER A 61 -16.06 16.49 3.91
N TYR A 62 -16.94 15.51 3.73
CA TYR A 62 -18.13 15.65 2.92
C TYR A 62 -19.37 15.39 3.79
N PRO A 63 -20.36 16.28 3.78
CA PRO A 63 -21.64 16.01 4.40
C PRO A 63 -22.38 14.98 3.54
N VAL A 64 -22.54 13.76 4.05
CA VAL A 64 -23.40 12.74 3.42
C VAL A 64 -24.84 13.27 3.50
N THR A 65 -25.34 13.79 2.38
CA THR A 65 -26.56 14.61 2.37
C THR A 65 -27.85 13.79 2.40
N ASP A 66 -27.75 12.45 2.29
CA ASP A 66 -28.90 11.57 2.01
C ASP A 66 -29.16 10.49 3.09
N THR A 67 -28.47 10.56 4.23
CA THR A 67 -28.72 9.62 5.32
C THR A 67 -29.53 10.31 6.41
N GLY A 68 -30.86 10.31 6.25
CA GLY A 68 -31.79 10.57 7.37
C GLY A 68 -31.70 9.52 8.50
N ASN A 69 -30.81 8.53 8.33
CA ASN A 69 -30.55 7.42 9.23
C ASN A 69 -29.07 7.43 9.66
N GLN A 70 -28.76 6.77 10.78
CA GLN A 70 -27.39 6.61 11.22
C GLN A 70 -26.60 5.71 10.25
N VAL A 71 -25.36 6.12 9.93
CA VAL A 71 -24.41 5.28 9.18
C VAL A 71 -23.80 4.23 10.12
N LEU A 72 -23.87 2.96 9.71
CA LEU A 72 -23.42 1.81 10.48
C LEU A 72 -22.07 1.25 9.99
N LEU A 73 -21.79 1.37 8.69
CA LEU A 73 -20.56 0.89 8.10
C LEU A 73 -20.07 1.87 7.03
N THR A 74 -18.76 2.04 6.96
CA THR A 74 -18.09 2.82 5.92
C THR A 74 -16.80 2.14 5.47
N GLY A 75 -16.36 2.47 4.28
CA GLY A 75 -15.09 2.03 3.73
C GLY A 75 -14.77 2.79 2.44
N SER A 76 -13.57 2.55 1.93
CA SER A 76 -13.11 3.05 0.64
C SER A 76 -12.48 1.93 -0.16
N ASP A 77 -12.37 2.14 -1.46
CA ASP A 77 -11.57 1.26 -2.31
C ASP A 77 -10.06 1.41 -2.03
N SER A 78 -9.27 0.51 -2.62
CA SER A 78 -7.80 0.48 -2.44
C SER A 78 -7.07 1.68 -3.05
N TYR A 79 -7.69 2.41 -3.98
CA TYR A 79 -7.13 3.59 -4.63
C TYR A 79 -7.66 4.90 -4.04
N MET A 80 -8.54 4.85 -3.04
CA MET A 80 -9.16 6.04 -2.43
C MET A 80 -9.83 6.97 -3.47
N GLU A 81 -10.53 6.38 -4.43
CA GLU A 81 -11.34 7.09 -5.43
C GLU A 81 -12.83 7.07 -5.08
N ILE A 82 -13.31 5.99 -4.46
CA ILE A 82 -14.70 5.78 -4.06
C ILE A 82 -14.76 5.43 -2.58
N PHE A 83 -15.69 6.04 -1.86
CA PHE A 83 -16.08 5.59 -0.51
C PHE A 83 -17.54 5.17 -0.50
N TYR A 84 -17.88 4.29 0.43
CA TYR A 84 -19.25 3.84 0.61
C TYR A 84 -19.74 4.04 2.05
N THR A 85 -21.05 4.13 2.18
CA THR A 85 -21.75 4.19 3.47
C THR A 85 -22.94 3.25 3.46
N LEU A 86 -23.11 2.49 4.54
CA LEU A 86 -24.29 1.68 4.81
C LEU A 86 -25.06 2.28 5.99
N ASP A 87 -26.35 2.57 5.80
CA ASP A 87 -27.21 3.15 6.84
C ASP A 87 -28.14 2.13 7.53
N GLN A 88 -28.84 2.56 8.59
CA GLN A 88 -29.82 1.72 9.31
C GLN A 88 -31.01 1.25 8.44
N ALA A 89 -31.33 1.92 7.34
CA ALA A 89 -32.37 1.51 6.41
C ALA A 89 -31.87 0.54 5.33
N GLY A 90 -30.62 0.07 5.44
CA GLY A 90 -29.98 -0.84 4.50
C GLY A 90 -29.62 -0.20 3.18
N ARG A 91 -29.53 1.14 3.10
CA ARG A 91 -29.05 1.84 1.91
C ARG A 91 -27.53 1.80 1.88
N LEU A 92 -26.98 1.21 0.83
CA LEU A 92 -25.56 1.20 0.51
C LEU A 92 -25.32 2.21 -0.61
N ASN A 93 -24.71 3.34 -0.27
CA ASN A 93 -24.41 4.40 -1.22
C ASN A 93 -22.90 4.48 -1.45
N PHE A 94 -22.51 4.64 -2.71
CA PHE A 94 -21.14 4.83 -3.16
C PHE A 94 -20.95 6.26 -3.66
N TYR A 95 -19.87 6.91 -3.27
CA TYR A 95 -19.59 8.30 -3.61
C TYR A 95 -18.16 8.47 -4.09
N HIS A 96 -17.95 9.40 -5.02
CA HIS A 96 -16.61 9.83 -5.39
C HIS A 96 -15.94 10.59 -4.24
N ILE A 97 -14.71 10.23 -3.90
CA ILE A 97 -13.93 10.92 -2.85
C ILE A 97 -13.54 12.34 -3.29
N SER A 98 -13.44 12.60 -4.59
CA SER A 98 -13.00 13.91 -5.12
C SER A 98 -14.01 15.04 -4.87
N ASP A 99 -15.31 14.76 -5.02
CA ASP A 99 -16.37 15.78 -4.98
C ASP A 99 -17.59 15.38 -4.14
N GLY A 100 -17.63 14.16 -3.61
CA GLY A 100 -18.76 13.64 -2.83
C GLY A 100 -20.00 13.30 -3.68
N SER A 101 -19.88 13.28 -5.02
CA SER A 101 -21.00 12.94 -5.89
C SER A 101 -21.37 11.45 -5.77
N LEU A 102 -22.68 11.16 -5.82
CA LEU A 102 -23.20 9.79 -5.75
C LEU A 102 -22.89 9.03 -7.05
N VAL A 103 -22.26 7.86 -6.92
CA VAL A 103 -21.91 6.95 -8.02
C VAL A 103 -22.99 5.91 -8.21
N LEU A 104 -23.38 5.24 -7.12
CA LEU A 104 -24.34 4.14 -7.13
C LEU A 104 -25.06 4.09 -5.78
N ALA A 105 -26.34 3.75 -5.80
CA ALA A 105 -27.13 3.50 -4.61
C ALA A 105 -27.81 2.14 -4.73
N GLU A 106 -27.51 1.27 -3.78
CA GLU A 106 -28.08 -0.07 -3.67
C GLU A 106 -28.77 -0.22 -2.33
N LYS A 107 -29.66 -1.22 -2.24
CA LYS A 107 -30.41 -1.48 -1.02
C LYS A 107 -30.34 -2.95 -0.68
N LEU A 108 -30.04 -3.25 0.57
CA LEU A 108 -30.06 -4.62 1.08
C LEU A 108 -31.49 -5.17 1.11
N PRO A 109 -31.65 -6.50 0.94
CA PRO A 109 -32.94 -7.17 1.02
C PRO A 109 -33.43 -7.20 2.49
N LEU A 110 -34.11 -6.13 2.86
CA LEU A 110 -34.80 -5.93 4.14
C LEU A 110 -36.32 -6.08 3.94
N GLY A 111 -36.98 -6.67 4.93
CA GLY A 111 -38.43 -6.69 5.06
C GLY A 111 -39.01 -5.29 5.30
N GLU A 112 -40.33 -5.18 5.22
CA GLU A 112 -41.01 -3.90 5.44
C GLU A 112 -40.77 -3.37 6.86
N GLY A 113 -40.22 -2.16 6.95
CA GLY A 113 -39.92 -1.50 8.23
C GLY A 113 -38.72 -2.06 8.98
N GLU A 114 -38.07 -3.11 8.48
CA GLU A 114 -36.90 -3.73 9.08
C GLU A 114 -35.70 -2.75 9.05
N LYS A 115 -34.98 -2.66 10.17
CA LYS A 115 -33.81 -1.80 10.31
C LYS A 115 -32.58 -2.60 10.71
N LEU A 116 -31.44 -2.17 10.20
CA LEU A 116 -30.15 -2.63 10.67
C LEU A 116 -29.82 -1.94 12.00
N LEU A 117 -29.38 -2.73 12.97
CA LEU A 117 -28.94 -2.27 14.28
C LEU A 117 -27.41 -2.18 14.37
N SER A 118 -26.72 -3.09 13.68
CA SER A 118 -25.26 -3.16 13.68
C SER A 118 -24.75 -3.70 12.36
N ALA A 119 -23.54 -3.30 11.99
CA ALA A 119 -22.82 -3.86 10.86
C ALA A 119 -21.34 -3.99 11.22
N ALA A 120 -20.70 -5.07 10.78
CA ALA A 120 -19.28 -5.33 10.99
C ALA A 120 -18.65 -5.87 9.71
N ARG A 121 -17.45 -5.37 9.38
CA ARG A 121 -16.64 -5.89 8.28
C ARG A 121 -16.02 -7.23 8.71
N GLY A 122 -16.04 -8.22 7.83
CA GLY A 122 -15.53 -9.56 8.10
C GLY A 122 -14.03 -9.71 7.86
N SER A 123 -13.49 -9.13 6.79
CA SER A 123 -12.08 -9.25 6.42
C SER A 123 -11.49 -7.91 5.95
N LEU A 124 -10.18 -7.75 6.08
CA LEU A 124 -9.44 -6.62 5.51
C LEU A 124 -9.11 -6.82 4.02
N GLY A 125 -9.11 -8.07 3.54
CA GLY A 125 -8.75 -8.40 2.15
C GLY A 125 -9.95 -8.60 1.22
N ARG A 126 -11.16 -8.68 1.77
CA ARG A 126 -12.43 -8.76 1.04
C ARG A 126 -13.46 -7.93 1.78
N ASP A 127 -14.20 -7.11 1.06
CA ASP A 127 -15.21 -6.21 1.63
C ASP A 127 -16.52 -6.93 1.91
N VAL A 128 -16.41 -8.11 2.51
CA VAL A 128 -17.54 -8.85 3.08
C VAL A 128 -17.91 -8.22 4.41
N PHE A 129 -19.21 -8.05 4.65
CA PHE A 129 -19.72 -7.58 5.92
C PHE A 129 -20.90 -8.43 6.38
N ALA A 130 -21.19 -8.35 7.68
CA ALA A 130 -22.38 -8.89 8.31
C ALA A 130 -23.14 -7.75 8.99
N ALA A 131 -24.45 -7.71 8.82
CA ALA A 131 -25.33 -6.75 9.46
C ALA A 131 -26.44 -7.46 10.23
N GLY A 132 -26.65 -7.05 11.49
CA GLY A 132 -27.72 -7.54 12.34
C GLY A 132 -28.93 -6.61 12.27
N SER A 133 -30.12 -7.17 12.12
CA SER A 133 -31.39 -6.44 12.08
C SER A 133 -32.18 -6.52 13.39
N ASP A 134 -33.07 -5.57 13.62
CA ASP A 134 -34.11 -5.59 14.65
C ASP A 134 -35.10 -6.77 14.54
N SER A 135 -35.20 -7.41 13.38
CA SER A 135 -35.96 -8.65 13.16
C SER A 135 -35.25 -9.90 13.69
N GLY A 136 -34.00 -9.77 14.16
CA GLY A 136 -33.14 -10.89 14.55
C GLY A 136 -32.44 -11.57 13.37
N ARG A 137 -32.60 -11.07 12.15
CA ARG A 137 -31.88 -11.57 10.96
C ARG A 137 -30.44 -11.08 10.93
N VAL A 138 -29.56 -11.92 10.39
CA VAL A 138 -28.19 -11.56 10.01
C VAL A 138 -28.10 -11.60 8.49
N ILE A 139 -27.67 -10.49 7.90
CA ILE A 139 -27.49 -10.34 6.46
C ILE A 139 -26.00 -10.25 6.19
N THR A 140 -25.50 -11.10 5.32
CA THR A 140 -24.11 -11.07 4.85
C THR A 140 -24.09 -10.71 3.38
N ALA A 141 -23.26 -9.75 3.00
CA ALA A 141 -23.04 -9.39 1.61
C ALA A 141 -21.57 -9.02 1.37
N GLU A 142 -21.17 -9.00 0.11
CA GLU A 142 -19.83 -8.65 -0.33
C GLU A 142 -19.91 -7.37 -1.15
N ILE A 143 -19.19 -6.35 -0.74
CA ILE A 143 -19.06 -5.13 -1.52
C ILE A 143 -17.89 -5.34 -2.47
N SER A 144 -18.12 -5.24 -3.77
CA SER A 144 -17.07 -5.31 -4.79
C SER A 144 -16.83 -3.94 -5.39
N MET A 145 -15.57 -3.52 -5.46
CA MET A 145 -15.13 -2.28 -6.10
C MET A 145 -14.04 -2.62 -7.09
N THR A 146 -14.45 -3.07 -8.28
CA THR A 146 -13.52 -3.63 -9.28
C THR A 146 -12.99 -2.52 -10.19
N ALA A 147 -11.68 -2.46 -10.34
CA ALA A 147 -11.04 -1.58 -11.31
C ALA A 147 -11.17 -2.15 -12.73
N VAL A 148 -11.89 -1.44 -13.59
CA VAL A 148 -12.03 -1.75 -15.01
C VAL A 148 -11.21 -0.73 -15.81
N PHE A 149 -10.44 -1.20 -16.79
CA PHE A 149 -9.65 -0.34 -17.66
C PHE A 149 -10.38 -0.15 -19.00
N SER A 150 -10.57 1.10 -19.37
CA SER A 150 -11.20 1.54 -20.61
C SER A 150 -10.23 2.41 -21.43
N ASP A 151 -10.59 2.76 -22.66
CA ASP A 151 -9.81 3.69 -23.50
C ASP A 151 -9.58 5.05 -22.83
N SER A 152 -10.48 5.47 -21.93
CA SER A 152 -10.40 6.71 -21.15
C SER A 152 -9.63 6.58 -19.82
N GLY A 153 -9.08 5.41 -19.50
CA GLY A 153 -8.35 5.13 -18.27
C GLY A 153 -9.08 4.16 -17.33
N ARG A 154 -8.63 4.12 -16.08
CA ARG A 154 -9.17 3.25 -15.02
C ARG A 154 -10.46 3.86 -14.45
N VAL A 155 -11.48 3.02 -14.28
CA VAL A 155 -12.73 3.35 -13.61
C VAL A 155 -13.03 2.27 -12.57
N ILE A 156 -13.36 2.67 -11.35
CA ILE A 156 -13.81 1.75 -10.30
C ILE A 156 -15.32 1.55 -10.44
N VAL A 157 -15.74 0.30 -10.64
CA VAL A 157 -17.16 -0.08 -10.76
C VAL A 157 -17.59 -0.73 -9.45
N PRO A 158 -18.41 -0.06 -8.63
CA PRO A 158 -18.95 -0.63 -7.40
C PRO A 158 -20.14 -1.56 -7.69
N SER A 159 -20.28 -2.60 -6.88
CA SER A 159 -21.46 -3.47 -6.83
C SER A 159 -21.61 -4.15 -5.47
N LEU A 160 -22.83 -4.53 -5.11
CA LEU A 160 -23.20 -5.40 -4.01
C LEU A 160 -23.29 -6.88 -4.43
#